data_AF-A0ABD3HEC1-F1
#
_entry.id   AF-A0ABD3HEC1-F1
#
_cell.length_a   1.000
_cell.length_b   1.000
_cell.length_c   1.000
_cell.angle_alpha   90.00
_cell.angle_beta   90.00
_cell.angle_gamma   90.00
#
_symmetry.space_group_name_H-M   'P 1'
#
loop_
_entity.id
_entity.type
_entity.pdbx_description
1 polymer ?
#
loop_
_entity_poly.entity_id
_entity_poly.type
_entity_poly.pdbx_seq_one_letter_code
_entity_poly.pdbx_strand_id
1 'polypeptide(L)'
;MAVQQAISSRSVFSLFPRQRVSHSLNTPSLTRVSVNSHGLKLEKKLLLAGARAQAVANEVVPKSGQYTAKDRVDILAEALPFIQRFQNKTVVVKYGGAAMKDPSLKDGVIKDLVLLACVGLRPVLVHGGGPEINSWLTKLGIEPKFKNGLRVTDAATMEVVEMVLVGKVNKSLVSLINRAGGQAVGLCGKDGKLLTARQVGGDLGFVGEITRVNIGVVKALVDGGVIPVIATVAADVNGDAYNINADTAAGEIAASLGAEKLILMTDVPGVMRNPKEIDTLIREATIKQVRGLVEEGVISGGMIPKVECCVRSLAQGVHAAHIIDGREPHSLLLEILTDEGAGNPVTEYCIPRRTYLWTQAISADLTPLAGRFEDIGLLETVYLAQERPDIHIISLCC
;
A
#
# COMPACT_ATOMS: atom_id res chain seq x y z
N MET A 1 -27.26 -3.46 46.54
CA MET A 1 -28.53 -4.19 46.58
C MET A 1 -29.43 -3.57 45.52
N ALA A 2 -29.49 -4.15 44.31
CA ALA A 2 -30.55 -5.10 43.89
C ALA A 2 -31.90 -4.36 43.72
N VAL A 3 -32.65 -4.39 42.61
CA VAL A 3 -32.79 -5.45 41.61
C VAL A 3 -33.73 -4.99 40.45
N GLN A 4 -33.46 -5.53 39.24
CA GLN A 4 -34.35 -5.92 38.09
C GLN A 4 -35.20 -4.89 37.29
N GLN A 5 -34.91 -4.75 35.99
CA GLN A 5 -35.45 -5.45 34.78
C GLN A 5 -36.89 -5.02 34.44
N ALA A 6 -37.07 -4.20 33.39
CA ALA A 6 -37.25 -4.57 31.98
C ALA A 6 -38.69 -5.00 31.63
N ILE A 7 -39.31 -4.34 30.64
CA ILE A 7 -39.97 -4.92 29.45
C ILE A 7 -40.83 -3.88 28.68
N SER A 8 -40.64 -3.89 27.35
CA SER A 8 -41.53 -3.59 26.20
C SER A 8 -41.98 -2.17 25.82
N SER A 9 -41.57 -1.82 24.59
CA SER A 9 -42.38 -1.34 23.46
C SER A 9 -43.51 -0.33 23.68
N ARG A 10 -43.32 0.88 23.14
CA ARG A 10 -44.10 1.46 22.02
C ARG A 10 -43.90 2.99 22.01
N SER A 11 -43.67 3.49 20.81
CA SER A 11 -43.74 4.88 20.36
C SER A 11 -44.83 5.71 21.04
N VAL A 12 -44.49 6.85 21.66
CA VAL A 12 -45.31 8.08 21.61
C VAL A 12 -44.49 9.35 21.94
N PHE A 13 -44.88 10.44 21.28
CA PHE A 13 -44.76 11.88 21.60
C PHE A 13 -43.61 12.72 21.03
N SER A 14 -43.96 13.35 19.91
CA SER A 14 -43.71 14.76 19.60
C SER A 14 -44.13 15.68 20.75
N LEU A 15 -43.39 16.79 20.96
CA LEU A 15 -43.87 18.03 21.57
C LEU A 15 -42.76 19.10 21.52
N PHE A 16 -42.84 20.05 20.59
CA PHE A 16 -42.42 21.45 20.82
C PHE A 16 -43.30 22.40 19.99
N PRO A 17 -43.76 23.53 20.55
CA PRO A 17 -44.88 24.29 20.03
C PRO A 17 -44.47 25.38 19.02
N ARG A 18 -45.36 25.64 18.05
CA ARG A 18 -45.32 26.79 17.15
C ARG A 18 -45.76 28.05 17.91
N GLN A 19 -44.92 29.06 17.98
CA GLN A 19 -45.35 30.45 18.19
C GLN A 19 -45.22 31.25 16.89
N ARG A 20 -46.34 31.87 16.50
CA ARG A 20 -46.50 32.84 15.42
C ARG A 20 -46.16 34.22 15.99
N VAL A 21 -45.26 34.95 15.35
CA VAL A 21 -45.22 36.42 15.43
C VAL A 21 -45.28 36.95 14.01
N SER A 22 -46.34 37.70 13.73
CA SER A 22 -46.62 38.38 12.48
C SER A 22 -45.99 39.76 12.47
N HIS A 23 -45.19 40.08 11.46
CA HIS A 23 -45.08 41.45 10.97
C HIS A 23 -45.21 41.51 9.46
N SER A 24 -46.11 42.40 9.06
CA SER A 24 -46.47 42.84 7.72
C SER A 24 -45.26 43.31 6.93
N LEU A 25 -45.09 42.78 5.71
CA LEU A 25 -44.35 43.46 4.65
C LEU A 25 -45.15 43.37 3.34
N ASN A 26 -45.44 44.54 2.81
CA ASN A 26 -46.12 44.80 1.54
C ASN A 26 -45.53 43.98 0.38
N THR A 27 -46.42 43.39 -0.40
CA THR A 27 -46.16 42.88 -1.74
C THR A 27 -45.88 44.01 -2.74
N PRO A 28 -44.86 43.90 -3.59
CA PRO A 28 -44.95 44.33 -4.97
C PRO A 28 -45.16 43.10 -5.87
N SER A 29 -46.14 43.25 -6.77
CA SER A 29 -46.41 42.48 -7.99
C SER A 29 -45.47 41.31 -8.34
N LEU A 30 -46.08 40.13 -8.48
CA LEU A 30 -45.59 38.98 -9.23
C LEU A 30 -45.00 39.40 -10.59
N THR A 31 -43.68 39.47 -10.70
CA THR A 31 -43.01 39.25 -11.99
C THR A 31 -42.93 37.74 -12.20
N ARG A 32 -43.72 37.26 -13.15
CA ARG A 32 -43.66 35.89 -13.65
C ARG A 32 -42.25 35.65 -14.19
N VAL A 33 -41.37 35.04 -13.40
CA VAL A 33 -40.09 34.55 -13.92
C VAL A 33 -40.42 33.36 -14.81
N SER A 34 -40.47 33.61 -16.11
CA SER A 34 -40.44 32.59 -17.14
C SER A 34 -39.12 31.83 -17.00
N VAL A 35 -39.13 30.70 -16.29
CA VAL A 35 -38.00 29.78 -16.28
C VAL A 35 -37.92 29.18 -17.68
N ASN A 36 -36.98 29.68 -18.48
CA ASN A 36 -36.75 29.16 -19.82
C ASN A 36 -36.48 27.66 -19.73
N SER A 37 -37.28 26.87 -20.44
CA SER A 37 -37.13 25.41 -20.59
C SER A 37 -35.74 24.98 -21.11
N HIS A 38 -34.96 25.94 -21.60
CA HIS A 38 -33.57 25.77 -22.04
C HIS A 38 -32.58 25.71 -20.86
N GLY A 39 -32.82 26.44 -19.75
CA GLY A 39 -31.92 26.44 -18.58
C GLY A 39 -31.97 25.11 -17.80
N LEU A 40 -33.18 24.58 -17.57
CA LEU A 40 -33.39 23.26 -16.98
C LEU A 40 -32.85 22.10 -17.86
N LYS A 41 -32.89 22.26 -19.19
CA LYS A 41 -32.24 21.32 -20.13
C LYS A 41 -30.72 21.42 -20.08
N LEU A 42 -30.16 22.61 -19.87
CA LEU A 42 -28.73 22.83 -19.77
C LEU A 42 -28.16 22.27 -18.46
N GLU A 43 -28.83 22.50 -17.32
CA GLU A 43 -28.44 21.91 -16.03
C GLU A 43 -28.59 20.40 -16.02
N LYS A 44 -29.70 19.84 -16.56
CA LYS A 44 -29.81 18.38 -16.73
C LYS A 44 -28.77 17.83 -17.70
N LYS A 45 -28.42 18.55 -18.78
CA LYS A 45 -27.31 18.15 -19.67
C LYS A 45 -25.96 18.23 -18.97
N LEU A 46 -25.70 19.22 -18.12
CA LEU A 46 -24.45 19.33 -17.36
C LEU A 46 -24.37 18.25 -16.27
N LEU A 47 -25.47 17.93 -15.59
CA LEU A 47 -25.54 16.82 -14.63
C LEU A 47 -25.41 15.45 -15.31
N LEU A 48 -26.07 15.25 -16.46
CA LEU A 48 -25.86 14.03 -17.26
C LEU A 48 -24.47 13.97 -17.89
N ALA A 49 -23.87 15.10 -18.27
CA ALA A 49 -22.52 15.18 -18.80
C ALA A 49 -21.48 14.97 -17.69
N GLY A 50 -21.75 15.43 -16.46
CA GLY A 50 -20.95 15.14 -15.28
C GLY A 50 -21.03 13.67 -14.89
N ALA A 51 -22.25 13.09 -14.86
CA ALA A 51 -22.45 11.66 -14.62
C ALA A 51 -21.87 10.78 -15.75
N ARG A 52 -21.96 11.21 -17.01
CA ARG A 52 -21.28 10.55 -18.15
C ARG A 52 -19.78 10.73 -18.10
N ALA A 53 -19.24 11.89 -17.73
CA ALA A 53 -17.80 12.09 -17.56
C ALA A 53 -17.25 11.21 -16.42
N GLN A 54 -18.04 10.98 -15.37
CA GLN A 54 -17.70 10.06 -14.28
C GLN A 54 -17.79 8.59 -14.70
N ALA A 55 -18.72 8.22 -15.59
CA ALA A 55 -18.81 6.88 -16.17
C ALA A 55 -17.72 6.61 -17.23
N VAL A 56 -17.34 7.62 -18.02
CA VAL A 56 -16.34 7.52 -19.10
C VAL A 56 -14.91 7.51 -18.54
N ALA A 57 -14.65 8.10 -17.37
CA ALA A 57 -13.34 8.02 -16.71
C ALA A 57 -12.98 6.61 -16.19
N ASN A 58 -13.95 5.69 -16.15
CA ASN A 58 -13.80 4.31 -15.69
C ASN A 58 -14.03 3.26 -16.80
N GLU A 59 -14.09 3.67 -18.07
CA GLU A 59 -14.03 2.69 -19.15
C GLU A 59 -12.63 2.05 -19.15
N VAL A 60 -12.57 0.82 -18.62
CA VAL A 60 -11.47 -0.10 -18.88
C VAL A 60 -11.48 -0.34 -20.38
N VAL A 61 -10.71 0.44 -21.14
CA VAL A 61 -10.41 0.12 -22.53
C VAL A 61 -9.69 -1.22 -22.47
N PRO A 62 -10.30 -2.33 -22.94
CA PRO A 62 -9.59 -3.59 -22.99
C PRO A 62 -8.35 -3.35 -23.84
N LYS A 63 -7.17 -3.87 -23.44
CA LYS A 63 -6.08 -4.07 -24.41
C LYS A 63 -6.67 -4.99 -25.49
N SER A 64 -7.18 -4.38 -26.55
CA SER A 64 -8.12 -4.99 -27.47
C SER A 64 -7.32 -5.83 -28.45
N GLY A 65 -7.44 -7.16 -28.34
CA GLY A 65 -6.91 -8.11 -29.33
C GLY A 65 -6.34 -9.41 -28.78
N GLN A 66 -5.93 -9.48 -27.50
CA GLN A 66 -5.21 -10.66 -26.97
C GLN A 66 -6.05 -11.72 -26.25
N TYR A 67 -7.17 -11.35 -25.64
CA TYR A 67 -7.96 -12.25 -24.79
C TYR A 67 -9.45 -12.17 -25.12
N THR A 68 -10.07 -13.32 -25.36
CA THR A 68 -11.52 -13.47 -25.50
C THR A 68 -12.23 -13.22 -24.16
N ALA A 69 -13.56 -13.07 -24.20
CA ALA A 69 -14.35 -12.96 -22.96
C ALA A 69 -14.19 -14.21 -22.07
N LYS A 70 -14.05 -15.38 -22.69
CA LYS A 70 -13.81 -16.65 -22.00
C LYS A 70 -12.45 -16.65 -21.32
N ASP A 71 -11.39 -16.30 -22.04
CA ASP A 71 -10.03 -16.26 -21.48
C ASP A 71 -9.95 -15.33 -20.26
N ARG A 72 -10.66 -14.19 -20.28
CA ARG A 72 -10.71 -13.27 -19.14
C ARG A 72 -11.38 -13.88 -17.91
N VAL A 73 -12.43 -14.67 -18.10
CA VAL A 73 -13.11 -15.37 -17.00
C VAL A 73 -12.23 -16.47 -16.46
N ASP A 74 -11.60 -17.26 -17.34
CA ASP A 74 -10.71 -18.35 -16.95
C ASP A 74 -9.51 -17.82 -16.16
N ILE A 75 -8.84 -16.76 -16.64
CA ILE A 75 -7.72 -16.09 -15.93
C ILE A 75 -8.18 -15.54 -14.56
N LEU A 76 -9.37 -14.93 -14.49
CA LEU A 76 -9.88 -14.43 -13.21
C LEU A 76 -10.17 -15.56 -12.22
N ALA A 77 -10.66 -16.71 -12.71
CA ALA A 77 -10.87 -17.89 -11.89
C ALA A 77 -9.54 -18.50 -11.38
N GLU A 78 -8.49 -18.49 -12.21
CA GLU A 78 -7.14 -18.93 -11.83
C GLU A 78 -6.51 -18.07 -10.73
N ALA A 79 -6.92 -16.81 -10.57
CA ALA A 79 -6.46 -15.94 -9.49
C ALA A 79 -7.05 -16.30 -8.10
N LEU A 80 -8.11 -17.12 -8.05
CA LEU A 80 -8.83 -17.43 -6.81
C LEU A 80 -7.94 -18.00 -5.68
N PRO A 81 -7.01 -18.94 -5.91
CA PRO A 81 -6.14 -19.46 -4.86
C PRO A 81 -5.25 -18.37 -4.24
N PHE A 82 -4.75 -17.42 -5.03
CA PHE A 82 -3.95 -16.29 -4.55
C PHE A 82 -4.79 -15.35 -3.68
N ILE A 83 -6.01 -15.04 -4.11
CA ILE A 83 -6.95 -14.21 -3.34
C ILE A 83 -7.26 -14.86 -1.99
N GLN A 84 -7.57 -16.16 -1.98
CA GLN A 84 -7.85 -16.92 -0.76
C GLN A 84 -6.66 -16.96 0.19
N ARG A 85 -5.45 -17.17 -0.33
CA ARG A 85 -4.20 -17.21 0.46
C ARG A 85 -3.96 -15.92 1.24
N PHE A 86 -4.26 -14.78 0.65
CA PHE A 86 -3.99 -13.46 1.25
C PHE A 86 -5.22 -12.77 1.84
N GLN A 87 -6.35 -13.46 1.93
CA GLN A 87 -7.57 -12.89 2.49
C GLN A 87 -7.34 -12.39 3.93
N ASN A 88 -7.77 -11.15 4.21
CA ASN A 88 -7.58 -10.43 5.47
C ASN A 88 -6.12 -10.19 5.89
N LYS A 89 -5.14 -10.48 5.02
CA LYS A 89 -3.73 -10.23 5.30
C LYS A 89 -3.37 -8.77 5.04
N THR A 90 -2.59 -8.20 5.95
CA THR A 90 -2.07 -6.83 5.82
C THR A 90 -0.83 -6.83 4.94
N VAL A 91 -0.81 -5.91 3.97
CA VAL A 91 0.33 -5.68 3.08
C VAL A 91 0.74 -4.22 3.20
N VAL A 92 1.98 -3.96 3.59
CA VAL A 92 2.53 -2.60 3.65
C VAL A 92 3.34 -2.36 2.38
N VAL A 93 2.90 -1.39 1.58
CA VAL A 93 3.54 -1.03 0.32
C VAL A 93 4.23 0.31 0.51
N LYS A 94 5.55 0.32 0.43
CA LYS A 94 6.30 1.56 0.28
C LYS A 94 6.31 1.95 -1.19
N TYR A 95 5.67 3.07 -1.48
CA TYR A 95 5.64 3.70 -2.80
C TYR A 95 6.66 4.83 -2.89
N GLY A 96 7.60 4.73 -3.84
CA GLY A 96 8.68 5.70 -4.03
C GLY A 96 9.34 5.59 -5.40
N GLY A 97 10.26 6.53 -5.71
CA GLY A 97 11.10 6.45 -6.91
C GLY A 97 10.44 6.96 -8.20
N ALA A 98 10.88 6.42 -9.34
CA ALA A 98 10.40 6.60 -10.70
C ALA A 98 8.90 6.30 -10.84
N ALA A 99 8.38 5.35 -10.07
CA ALA A 99 6.94 5.05 -10.02
C ALA A 99 6.09 6.27 -9.64
N MET A 100 6.65 7.23 -8.90
CA MET A 100 5.98 8.49 -8.53
C MET A 100 6.01 9.57 -9.62
N LYS A 101 6.94 9.46 -10.57
CA LYS A 101 7.20 10.48 -11.61
C LYS A 101 6.31 10.28 -12.83
N ASP A 102 6.12 9.03 -13.25
CA ASP A 102 5.26 8.70 -14.39
C ASP A 102 3.78 8.65 -13.97
N PRO A 103 2.91 9.51 -14.54
CA PRO A 103 1.48 9.47 -14.24
C PRO A 103 0.81 8.12 -14.56
N SER A 104 1.25 7.41 -15.60
CA SER A 104 0.66 6.13 -16.00
C SER A 104 0.99 5.02 -15.00
N LEU A 105 2.24 4.97 -14.51
CA LEU A 105 2.65 4.02 -13.46
C LEU A 105 1.94 4.33 -12.15
N LYS A 106 1.80 5.62 -11.81
CA LYS A 106 1.04 6.06 -10.64
C LYS A 106 -0.40 5.56 -10.69
N ASP A 107 -1.09 5.75 -11.80
CA ASP A 107 -2.47 5.26 -11.96
C ASP A 107 -2.55 3.72 -11.87
N GLY A 108 -1.56 3.01 -12.41
CA GLY A 108 -1.43 1.56 -12.27
C GLY A 108 -1.36 1.12 -10.80
N VAL A 109 -0.41 1.67 -10.04
CA VAL A 109 -0.23 1.34 -8.61
C VAL A 109 -1.48 1.66 -7.79
N ILE A 110 -2.15 2.77 -8.07
CA ILE A 110 -3.41 3.12 -7.38
C ILE A 110 -4.50 2.07 -7.67
N LYS A 111 -4.65 1.65 -8.93
CA LYS A 111 -5.62 0.61 -9.30
C LYS A 111 -5.28 -0.72 -8.64
N ASP A 112 -3.99 -1.08 -8.55
CA ASP A 112 -3.55 -2.29 -7.88
C ASP A 112 -3.94 -2.28 -6.40
N LEU A 113 -3.66 -1.18 -5.69
CA LEU A 113 -4.02 -1.03 -4.28
C LEU A 113 -5.54 -1.16 -4.05
N VAL A 114 -6.34 -0.54 -4.92
CA VAL A 114 -7.80 -0.64 -4.86
C VAL A 114 -8.26 -2.06 -5.15
N LEU A 115 -7.68 -2.74 -6.14
CA LEU A 115 -8.00 -4.13 -6.44
C LEU A 115 -7.70 -5.03 -5.24
N LEU A 116 -6.51 -4.92 -4.63
CA LEU A 116 -6.14 -5.69 -3.45
C LEU A 116 -7.13 -5.49 -2.30
N ALA A 117 -7.53 -4.25 -2.03
CA ALA A 117 -8.55 -3.96 -1.02
C ALA A 117 -9.91 -4.61 -1.38
N CYS A 118 -10.34 -4.50 -2.63
CA CYS A 118 -11.60 -5.08 -3.11
C CYS A 118 -11.63 -6.61 -3.00
N VAL A 119 -10.50 -7.29 -3.19
CA VAL A 119 -10.40 -8.76 -3.06
C VAL A 119 -10.12 -9.23 -1.63
N GLY A 120 -10.13 -8.31 -0.65
CA GLY A 120 -10.09 -8.64 0.77
C GLY A 120 -8.71 -8.61 1.43
N LEU A 121 -7.67 -8.13 0.73
CA LEU A 121 -6.40 -7.77 1.38
C LEU A 121 -6.55 -6.42 2.11
N ARG A 122 -5.59 -6.14 2.99
CA ARG A 122 -5.56 -4.94 3.82
C ARG A 122 -4.33 -4.09 3.47
N PRO A 123 -4.32 -3.37 2.34
CA PRO A 123 -3.16 -2.61 1.91
C PRO A 123 -2.98 -1.34 2.77
N VAL A 124 -1.73 -1.05 3.10
CA VAL A 124 -1.28 0.19 3.74
C VAL A 124 -0.21 0.82 2.86
N LEU A 125 -0.44 2.04 2.40
CA LEU A 125 0.48 2.75 1.52
C LEU A 125 1.36 3.69 2.33
N VAL A 126 2.68 3.51 2.29
CA VAL A 126 3.67 4.42 2.88
C VAL A 126 4.41 5.11 1.76
N HIS A 127 4.61 6.42 1.82
CA HIS A 127 5.25 7.14 0.73
C HIS A 127 6.29 8.15 1.19
N GLY A 128 7.32 8.31 0.35
CA GLY A 128 8.24 9.44 0.40
C GLY A 128 7.84 10.52 -0.62
N GLY A 129 8.83 11.23 -1.15
CA GLY A 129 8.61 12.25 -2.17
C GLY A 129 9.84 13.08 -2.50
N GLY A 130 11.03 12.47 -2.50
CA GLY A 130 12.32 13.16 -2.69
C GLY A 130 12.36 14.12 -3.89
N PRO A 131 11.92 13.69 -5.10
CA PRO A 131 11.85 14.56 -6.27
C PRO A 131 10.92 15.78 -6.11
N GLU A 132 9.74 15.59 -5.50
CA GLU A 132 8.79 16.68 -5.25
C GLU A 132 9.35 17.68 -4.23
N ILE A 133 10.00 17.20 -3.16
CA ILE A 133 10.68 18.05 -2.18
C ILE A 133 11.76 18.88 -2.89
N ASN A 134 12.62 18.24 -3.71
CA ASN A 134 13.66 18.94 -4.46
C ASN A 134 13.07 20.06 -5.34
N SER A 135 11.98 19.78 -6.05
CA SER A 135 11.31 20.78 -6.90
C SER A 135 10.87 22.01 -6.10
N TRP A 136 10.31 21.83 -4.90
CA TRP A 136 9.88 22.94 -4.06
C TRP A 136 11.03 23.68 -3.39
N LEU A 137 12.07 22.97 -2.93
CA LEU A 137 13.27 23.61 -2.41
C LEU A 137 13.91 24.52 -3.47
N THR A 138 14.06 24.04 -4.71
CA THR A 138 14.59 24.85 -5.82
C THR A 138 13.73 26.07 -6.11
N LYS A 139 12.39 25.95 -6.09
CA LYS A 139 11.48 27.10 -6.28
C LYS A 139 11.62 28.17 -5.19
N LEU A 140 12.04 27.77 -3.99
CA LEU A 140 12.25 28.66 -2.84
C LEU A 140 13.71 29.11 -2.71
N GLY A 141 14.58 28.74 -3.66
CA GLY A 141 16.01 29.09 -3.61
C GLY A 141 16.81 28.34 -2.53
N ILE A 142 16.28 27.21 -2.02
CA ILE A 142 16.96 26.36 -1.05
C ILE A 142 17.67 25.22 -1.79
N GLU A 143 18.97 25.06 -1.58
CA GLU A 143 19.76 24.01 -2.23
C GLU A 143 19.53 22.63 -1.57
N PRO A 144 19.11 21.60 -2.32
CA PRO A 144 18.97 20.25 -1.77
C PRO A 144 20.32 19.62 -1.42
N LYS A 145 20.51 19.21 -0.16
CA LYS A 145 21.73 18.56 0.33
C LYS A 145 21.47 17.13 0.79
N PHE A 146 22.41 16.23 0.49
CA PHE A 146 22.33 14.82 0.89
C PHE A 146 23.66 14.35 1.49
N LYS A 147 23.60 13.50 2.52
CA LYS A 147 24.74 12.83 3.16
C LYS A 147 24.35 11.37 3.40
N ASN A 148 25.14 10.43 2.86
CA ASN A 148 24.90 8.99 2.98
C ASN A 148 23.47 8.56 2.59
N GLY A 149 22.90 9.16 1.55
CA GLY A 149 21.54 8.85 1.07
C GLY A 149 20.40 9.48 1.88
N LEU A 150 20.69 10.17 2.98
CA LEU A 150 19.73 10.94 3.77
C LEU A 150 19.78 12.42 3.39
N ARG A 151 18.62 13.08 3.35
CA ARG A 151 18.54 14.52 3.10
C ARG A 151 18.98 15.26 4.35
N VAL A 152 20.00 16.12 4.22
CA VAL A 152 20.33 17.08 5.28
C VAL A 152 19.16 18.06 5.37
N THR A 153 18.51 18.12 6.52
CA THR A 153 17.23 18.79 6.69
C THR A 153 17.37 19.82 7.81
N ASP A 154 17.68 21.08 7.48
CA ASP A 154 17.61 22.18 8.45
C ASP A 154 16.15 22.61 8.72
N ALA A 155 15.94 23.62 9.58
CA ALA A 155 14.60 24.05 9.98
C ALA A 155 13.74 24.48 8.78
N ALA A 156 14.30 25.28 7.86
CA ALA A 156 13.61 25.74 6.67
C ALA A 156 13.29 24.58 5.71
N THR A 157 14.24 23.66 5.54
CA THR A 157 14.05 22.45 4.74
C THR A 157 12.97 21.56 5.35
N MET A 158 12.91 21.43 6.67
CA MET A 158 11.91 20.60 7.37
C MET A 158 10.49 21.11 7.12
N GLU A 159 10.28 22.42 7.16
CA GLU A 159 8.98 23.04 6.85
C GLU A 159 8.53 22.67 5.43
N VAL A 160 9.43 22.78 4.45
CA VAL A 160 9.15 22.40 3.06
C VAL A 160 8.89 20.90 2.93
N VAL A 161 9.67 20.06 3.60
CA VAL A 161 9.46 18.60 3.60
C VAL A 161 8.06 18.26 4.11
N GLU A 162 7.64 18.86 5.22
CA GLU A 162 6.32 18.62 5.80
C GLU A 162 5.19 19.10 4.89
N MET A 163 5.25 20.33 4.38
CA MET A 163 4.26 20.87 3.45
C MET A 163 4.11 20.00 2.20
N VAL A 164 5.23 19.56 1.62
CA VAL A 164 5.22 18.78 0.37
C VAL A 164 4.74 17.37 0.60
N LEU A 165 5.29 16.65 1.59
CA LEU A 165 4.92 15.25 1.81
C LEU A 165 3.48 15.13 2.31
N VAL A 166 3.10 15.90 3.34
CA VAL A 166 1.80 15.78 4.00
C VAL A 166 0.71 16.54 3.24
N GLY A 167 1.00 17.75 2.76
CA GLY A 167 -0.01 18.60 2.11
C GLY A 167 -0.25 18.27 0.65
N LYS A 168 0.82 18.00 -0.11
CA LYS A 168 0.74 17.80 -1.56
C LYS A 168 0.71 16.32 -1.96
N VAL A 169 1.78 15.58 -1.66
CA VAL A 169 1.95 14.21 -2.14
C VAL A 169 0.90 13.29 -1.53
N ASN A 170 0.76 13.30 -0.20
CA ASN A 170 -0.19 12.45 0.51
C ASN A 170 -1.63 12.66 0.03
N LYS A 171 -2.07 13.93 -0.05
CA LYS A 171 -3.45 14.24 -0.47
C LYS A 171 -3.68 13.98 -1.95
N SER A 172 -2.66 14.10 -2.80
CA SER A 172 -2.74 13.65 -4.18
C SER A 172 -2.99 12.15 -4.28
N LEU A 173 -2.28 11.32 -3.51
CA LEU A 173 -2.46 9.87 -3.52
C LEU A 173 -3.83 9.46 -2.97
N VAL A 174 -4.27 10.06 -1.86
CA VAL A 174 -5.61 9.86 -1.30
C VAL A 174 -6.70 10.19 -2.33
N SER A 175 -6.56 11.32 -3.03
CA SER A 175 -7.50 11.75 -4.08
C SER A 175 -7.57 10.74 -5.23
N LEU A 176 -6.43 10.21 -5.67
CA LEU A 176 -6.38 9.20 -6.73
C LEU A 176 -7.04 7.89 -6.31
N ILE A 177 -6.77 7.39 -5.10
CA ILE A 177 -7.41 6.17 -4.57
C ILE A 177 -8.93 6.35 -4.50
N ASN A 178 -9.39 7.48 -3.97
CA ASN A 178 -10.82 7.79 -3.87
C ASN A 178 -11.48 7.89 -5.25
N ARG A 179 -10.80 8.47 -6.24
CA ARG A 179 -11.28 8.52 -7.63
C ARG A 179 -11.36 7.14 -8.29
N ALA A 180 -10.44 6.25 -7.95
CA ALA A 180 -10.43 4.86 -8.42
C ALA A 180 -11.48 3.97 -7.73
N GLY A 181 -12.30 4.52 -6.82
CA GLY A 181 -13.38 3.80 -6.13
C GLY A 181 -12.99 3.17 -4.80
N GLY A 182 -11.74 3.34 -4.35
CA GLY A 182 -11.33 2.98 -3.00
C GLY A 182 -11.75 4.04 -1.96
N GLN A 183 -11.46 3.74 -0.69
CA GLN A 183 -11.58 4.71 0.40
C GLN A 183 -10.20 4.87 1.03
N ALA A 184 -9.64 6.07 0.99
CA ALA A 184 -8.33 6.36 1.55
C ALA A 184 -8.37 7.47 2.61
N VAL A 185 -7.55 7.29 3.64
CA VAL A 185 -7.29 8.30 4.68
C VAL A 185 -5.80 8.58 4.74
N GLY A 186 -5.46 9.85 4.53
CA GLY A 186 -4.07 10.31 4.56
C GLY A 186 -3.63 10.74 5.94
N LEU A 187 -2.56 10.12 6.45
CA LEU A 187 -1.93 10.36 7.75
C LEU A 187 -0.46 10.73 7.60
N CYS A 188 0.12 11.29 8.66
CA CYS A 188 1.55 11.33 8.92
C CYS A 188 1.84 10.74 10.31
N GLY A 189 3.11 10.67 10.70
CA GLY A 189 3.52 10.16 12.01
C GLY A 189 2.93 10.92 13.20
N LYS A 190 2.59 12.21 13.04
CA LYS A 190 2.00 13.04 14.10
C LYS A 190 0.55 12.64 14.42
N ASP A 191 -0.18 12.17 13.42
CA ASP A 191 -1.61 11.84 13.55
C ASP A 191 -1.80 10.63 14.46
N GLY A 192 -2.51 10.81 15.58
CA GLY A 192 -2.68 9.75 16.59
C GLY A 192 -1.37 9.28 17.24
N LYS A 193 -0.28 10.07 17.12
CA LYS A 193 1.09 9.67 17.49
C LYS A 193 1.53 8.37 16.82
N LEU A 194 1.13 8.17 15.56
CA LEU A 194 1.45 6.98 14.76
C LEU A 194 2.95 6.66 14.79
N LEU A 195 3.81 7.66 14.61
CA LEU A 195 5.26 7.53 14.75
C LEU A 195 5.76 8.60 15.71
N THR A 196 6.62 8.20 16.66
CA THR A 196 7.41 9.14 17.46
C THR A 196 8.85 9.07 16.99
N ALA A 197 9.45 10.23 16.75
CA ALA A 197 10.84 10.35 16.29
C ALA A 197 11.77 10.86 17.38
N ARG A 198 13.07 10.69 17.15
CA ARG A 198 14.13 11.51 17.76
C ARG A 198 15.09 11.93 16.67
N GLN A 199 15.83 13.01 16.91
CA GLN A 199 16.87 13.44 15.99
C GLN A 199 17.93 12.35 15.79
N VAL A 200 18.31 12.10 14.55
CA VAL A 200 19.52 11.35 14.22
C VAL A 200 20.71 12.26 14.53
N GLY A 201 21.66 11.79 15.35
CA GLY A 201 22.85 12.57 15.70
C GLY A 201 23.69 12.97 14.48
N GLY A 202 24.59 13.95 14.67
CA GLY A 202 25.49 14.45 13.64
C GLY A 202 24.88 15.57 12.77
N ASP A 203 25.50 15.82 11.61
CA ASP A 203 25.22 17.01 10.78
C ASP A 203 24.00 16.86 9.83
N LEU A 204 22.98 16.10 10.23
CA LEU A 204 21.81 15.84 9.38
C LEU A 204 20.63 16.78 9.65
N GLY A 205 20.65 17.51 10.77
CA GLY A 205 19.55 18.38 11.18
C GLY A 205 18.32 17.59 11.64
N PHE A 206 17.12 18.01 11.24
CA PHE A 206 15.81 17.41 11.56
C PHE A 206 15.54 16.10 10.81
N VAL A 207 16.53 15.22 10.72
CA VAL A 207 16.35 13.83 10.26
C VAL A 207 15.99 12.98 11.48
N GLY A 208 14.96 12.14 11.34
CA GLY A 208 14.39 11.38 12.44
C GLY A 208 14.70 9.89 12.40
N GLU A 209 14.98 9.32 13.57
CA GLU A 209 14.90 7.88 13.84
C GLU A 209 13.60 7.57 14.59
N ILE A 210 12.90 6.51 14.20
CA ILE A 210 11.66 6.08 14.85
C ILE A 210 12.01 5.46 16.21
N THR A 211 11.41 5.99 17.27
CA THR A 211 11.56 5.49 18.65
C THR A 211 10.33 4.72 19.11
N ARG A 212 9.16 4.99 18.53
CA ARG A 212 7.91 4.32 18.86
C ARG A 212 6.96 4.33 17.68
N VAL A 213 6.21 3.24 17.51
CA VAL A 213 5.10 3.12 16.57
C VAL A 213 3.81 2.86 17.34
N ASN A 214 2.75 3.60 17.04
CA ASN A 214 1.40 3.39 17.56
C ASN A 214 0.44 3.09 16.41
N ILE A 215 0.15 1.82 16.19
CA ILE A 215 -0.69 1.38 15.07
C ILE A 215 -2.20 1.54 15.31
N GLY A 216 -2.65 2.06 16.47
CA GLY A 216 -4.08 2.08 16.82
C GLY A 216 -4.97 2.74 15.76
N VAL A 217 -4.56 3.92 15.26
CA VAL A 217 -5.28 4.63 14.20
C VAL A 217 -5.24 3.88 12.87
N VAL A 218 -4.09 3.31 12.52
CA VAL A 218 -3.93 2.57 11.25
C VAL A 218 -4.78 1.31 11.28
N LYS A 219 -4.69 0.52 12.36
CA LYS A 219 -5.46 -0.72 12.55
C LYS A 219 -6.96 -0.49 12.42
N ALA A 220 -7.48 0.56 13.06
CA ALA A 220 -8.90 0.91 12.97
C ALA A 220 -9.35 1.20 11.53
N LEU A 221 -8.50 1.87 10.73
CA LEU A 221 -8.79 2.14 9.31
C LEU A 221 -8.76 0.84 8.48
N VAL A 222 -7.73 0.01 8.62
CA VAL A 222 -7.63 -1.22 7.82
C VAL A 222 -8.69 -2.25 8.20
N ASP A 223 -9.06 -2.34 9.47
CA ASP A 223 -10.19 -3.17 9.93
C ASP A 223 -11.53 -2.68 9.35
N GLY A 224 -11.64 -1.37 9.07
CA GLY A 224 -12.79 -0.74 8.43
C GLY A 224 -12.78 -0.77 6.90
N GLY A 225 -11.81 -1.45 6.26
CA GLY A 225 -11.68 -1.49 4.80
C GLY A 225 -11.16 -0.20 4.16
N VAL A 226 -10.63 0.73 4.95
CA VAL A 226 -10.05 1.99 4.47
C VAL A 226 -8.54 1.80 4.26
N ILE A 227 -8.02 2.28 3.13
CA ILE A 227 -6.61 2.24 2.77
C ILE A 227 -5.88 3.42 3.45
N PRO A 228 -5.02 3.18 4.46
CA PRO A 228 -4.23 4.24 5.07
C PRO A 228 -3.10 4.65 4.14
N VAL A 229 -2.92 5.96 3.94
CA VAL A 229 -1.83 6.54 3.15
C VAL A 229 -0.94 7.38 4.06
N ILE A 230 0.28 6.94 4.32
CA ILE A 230 1.13 7.44 5.39
C ILE A 230 2.33 8.20 4.81
N ALA A 231 2.40 9.49 5.09
CA ALA A 231 3.56 10.34 4.83
C ALA A 231 4.61 10.20 5.94
N THR A 232 5.90 10.27 5.57
CA THR A 232 7.01 9.87 6.45
C THR A 232 7.63 11.06 7.20
N VAL A 233 6.76 11.86 7.79
CA VAL A 233 7.09 12.95 8.73
C VAL A 233 6.47 12.61 10.08
N ALA A 234 7.23 12.75 11.15
CA ALA A 234 6.75 12.53 12.51
C ALA A 234 7.18 13.66 13.43
N ALA A 235 6.73 13.61 14.69
CA ALA A 235 7.21 14.51 15.73
C ALA A 235 7.94 13.72 16.83
N ASP A 236 8.83 14.40 17.55
CA ASP A 236 9.32 13.90 18.84
C ASP A 236 8.29 14.10 19.96
N VAL A 237 8.73 13.89 21.21
CA VAL A 237 7.90 14.06 22.40
C VAL A 237 7.59 15.52 22.73
N ASN A 238 8.36 16.47 22.20
CA ASN A 238 8.18 17.91 22.41
C ASN A 238 7.31 18.55 21.30
N GLY A 239 7.15 17.86 20.17
CA GLY A 239 6.36 18.31 19.03
C GLY A 239 7.18 18.75 17.82
N ASP A 240 8.51 18.67 17.90
CA ASP A 240 9.41 19.05 16.81
C ASP A 240 9.33 18.05 15.66
N ALA A 241 9.24 18.55 14.43
CA ALA A 241 9.05 17.74 13.24
C ALA A 241 10.37 17.12 12.74
N TYR A 242 10.30 15.87 12.28
CA TYR A 242 11.43 15.14 11.74
C TYR A 242 11.09 14.46 10.42
N ASN A 243 12.04 14.52 9.49
CA ASN A 243 12.03 13.83 8.21
C ASN A 243 12.55 12.41 8.38
N ILE A 244 11.70 11.40 8.17
CA ILE A 244 12.05 9.99 8.33
C ILE A 244 12.20 9.33 6.96
N ASN A 245 13.19 8.45 6.83
CA ASN A 245 13.33 7.61 5.64
C ASN A 245 12.07 6.74 5.43
N ALA A 246 11.52 6.79 4.22
CA ALA A 246 10.26 6.12 3.92
C ALA A 246 10.34 4.59 3.90
N ASP A 247 11.49 4.02 3.55
CA ASP A 247 11.70 2.58 3.61
C ASP A 247 11.70 2.14 5.08
N THR A 248 12.43 2.84 5.96
CA THR A 248 12.43 2.58 7.42
C THR A 248 11.04 2.71 8.04
N ALA A 249 10.31 3.77 7.71
CA ALA A 249 8.95 3.94 8.21
C ALA A 249 8.01 2.80 7.78
N ALA A 250 8.10 2.38 6.51
CA ALA A 250 7.30 1.25 6.03
C ALA A 250 7.64 -0.06 6.77
N GLY A 251 8.92 -0.32 7.01
CA GLY A 251 9.37 -1.49 7.75
C GLY A 251 8.85 -1.53 9.20
N GLU A 252 9.01 -0.43 9.94
CA GLU A 252 8.56 -0.36 11.34
C GLU A 252 7.02 -0.41 11.47
N ILE A 253 6.30 0.17 10.50
CA ILE A 253 4.83 0.05 10.43
C ILE A 253 4.43 -1.39 10.11
N ALA A 254 5.09 -2.06 9.16
CA ALA A 254 4.83 -3.44 8.79
C ALA A 254 5.06 -4.39 9.97
N ALA A 255 6.20 -4.25 10.67
CA ALA A 255 6.52 -4.99 11.87
C ALA A 255 5.44 -4.79 12.95
N SER A 256 5.07 -3.54 13.23
CA SER A 256 4.08 -3.22 14.27
C SER A 256 2.66 -3.71 13.95
N LEU A 257 2.33 -3.86 12.66
CA LEU A 257 1.05 -4.42 12.20
C LEU A 257 1.04 -5.95 12.12
N GLY A 258 2.19 -6.62 12.28
CA GLY A 258 2.32 -8.05 11.98
C GLY A 258 1.98 -8.35 10.52
N ALA A 259 2.48 -7.52 9.60
CA ALA A 259 2.13 -7.60 8.19
C ALA A 259 2.58 -8.92 7.56
N GLU A 260 1.78 -9.43 6.64
CA GLU A 260 2.12 -10.61 5.83
C GLU A 260 3.23 -10.27 4.84
N LYS A 261 3.18 -9.07 4.24
CA LYS A 261 4.17 -8.61 3.27
C LYS A 261 4.56 -7.15 3.52
N LEU A 262 5.86 -6.89 3.50
CA LEU A 262 6.44 -5.58 3.24
C LEU A 262 6.89 -5.53 1.78
N ILE A 263 6.44 -4.55 1.00
CA ILE A 263 6.81 -4.40 -0.41
C ILE A 263 7.43 -3.03 -0.61
N LEU A 264 8.70 -2.98 -1.02
CA LEU A 264 9.42 -1.76 -1.33
C LEU A 264 9.48 -1.58 -2.85
N MET A 265 8.71 -0.63 -3.39
CA MET A 265 8.79 -0.26 -4.81
C MET A 265 10.02 0.62 -5.06
N THR A 266 10.86 0.21 -6.01
CA THR A 266 12.13 0.87 -6.33
C THR A 266 12.30 1.10 -7.84
N ASP A 267 13.43 1.69 -8.24
CA ASP A 267 13.73 2.10 -9.62
C ASP A 267 14.64 1.11 -10.35
N VAL A 268 14.80 -0.06 -9.75
CA VAL A 268 15.64 -1.15 -10.24
C VAL A 268 14.85 -2.45 -10.16
N PRO A 269 15.21 -3.45 -10.97
CA PRO A 269 14.69 -4.81 -10.83
C PRO A 269 15.35 -5.49 -9.63
N GLY A 270 15.16 -5.01 -8.40
CA GLY A 270 15.60 -5.76 -7.22
C GLY A 270 17.11 -5.89 -7.06
N VAL A 271 17.56 -7.00 -6.45
CA VAL A 271 18.98 -7.25 -6.17
C VAL A 271 19.59 -8.19 -7.21
N MET A 272 20.62 -7.71 -7.90
CA MET A 272 21.35 -8.47 -8.94
C MET A 272 22.79 -8.73 -8.50
N ARG A 273 23.36 -9.89 -8.87
CA ARG A 273 24.81 -10.12 -8.67
C ARG A 273 25.66 -9.17 -9.50
N ASN A 274 25.20 -8.89 -10.71
CA ASN A 274 25.80 -7.89 -11.59
C ASN A 274 24.71 -6.88 -12.00
N PRO A 275 24.78 -5.62 -11.54
CA PRO A 275 23.77 -4.60 -11.85
C PRO A 275 23.55 -4.29 -13.34
N LYS A 276 24.43 -4.78 -14.23
CA LYS A 276 24.33 -4.60 -15.69
C LYS A 276 23.61 -5.75 -16.40
N GLU A 277 23.38 -6.86 -15.70
CA GLU A 277 22.93 -8.14 -16.26
C GLU A 277 21.68 -8.61 -15.49
N ILE A 278 20.52 -8.42 -16.11
CA ILE A 278 19.20 -8.69 -15.50
C ILE A 278 18.99 -10.17 -15.16
N ASP A 279 19.63 -11.07 -15.89
CA ASP A 279 19.63 -12.51 -15.66
C ASP A 279 20.36 -12.90 -14.36
N THR A 280 21.11 -11.98 -13.76
CA THR A 280 21.75 -12.17 -12.45
C THR A 280 20.87 -11.77 -11.26
N LEU A 281 19.58 -11.50 -11.50
CA LEU A 281 18.58 -11.21 -10.48
C LEU A 281 18.47 -12.33 -9.44
N ILE A 282 18.58 -11.95 -8.17
CA ILE A 282 18.44 -12.84 -7.03
C ILE A 282 16.96 -12.86 -6.63
N ARG A 283 16.25 -13.93 -6.99
CA ARG A 283 14.81 -14.02 -6.75
C ARG A 283 14.43 -14.15 -5.27
N GLU A 284 15.23 -14.89 -4.51
CA GLU A 284 15.02 -15.13 -3.09
C GLU A 284 16.36 -15.20 -2.37
N ALA A 285 16.38 -14.70 -1.14
CA ALA A 285 17.48 -14.87 -0.23
C ALA A 285 16.99 -14.92 1.22
N THR A 286 17.59 -15.79 2.00
CA THR A 286 17.48 -15.77 3.46
C THR A 286 18.23 -14.57 4.03
N ILE A 287 17.90 -14.15 5.26
CA ILE A 287 18.63 -13.10 5.99
C ILE A 287 20.16 -13.37 6.00
N LYS A 288 20.57 -14.64 6.12
CA LYS A 288 21.99 -15.02 6.11
C LYS A 288 22.66 -14.77 4.75
N GLN A 289 22.01 -15.19 3.66
CA GLN A 289 22.52 -14.95 2.31
C GLN A 289 22.60 -13.46 2.00
N VAL A 290 21.59 -12.70 2.42
CA VAL A 290 21.57 -11.25 2.27
C VAL A 290 22.77 -10.58 2.95
N ARG A 291 23.10 -10.97 4.19
CA ARG A 291 24.29 -10.44 4.87
C ARG A 291 25.58 -10.79 4.12
N GLY A 292 25.71 -12.02 3.63
CA GLY A 292 26.83 -12.42 2.79
C GLY A 292 26.97 -11.57 1.52
N LEU A 293 25.86 -11.27 0.84
CA LEU A 293 25.86 -10.42 -0.36
C LEU A 293 26.27 -8.96 -0.07
N VAL A 294 26.02 -8.45 1.15
CA VAL A 294 26.52 -7.14 1.58
C VAL A 294 28.03 -7.21 1.83
N GLU A 295 28.51 -8.26 2.52
CA GLU A 295 29.94 -8.48 2.79
C GLU A 295 30.77 -8.70 1.52
N GLU A 296 30.21 -9.41 0.53
CA GLU A 296 30.78 -9.62 -0.81
C GLU A 296 30.81 -8.34 -1.66
N GLY A 297 30.13 -7.28 -1.23
CA GLY A 297 30.01 -6.01 -1.98
C GLY A 297 29.03 -6.05 -3.15
N VAL A 298 28.29 -7.15 -3.32
CA VAL A 298 27.22 -7.29 -4.33
C VAL A 298 26.08 -6.30 -4.04
N ILE A 299 25.61 -6.26 -2.79
CA ILE A 299 24.65 -5.26 -2.33
C ILE A 299 25.43 -4.04 -1.85
N SER A 300 25.29 -2.93 -2.58
CA SER A 300 26.03 -1.70 -2.29
C SER A 300 25.17 -0.44 -2.44
N GLY A 301 25.72 0.70 -1.99
CA GLY A 301 25.11 2.01 -2.13
C GLY A 301 23.71 2.11 -1.52
N GLY A 302 22.76 2.65 -2.29
CA GLY A 302 21.39 2.86 -1.83
C GLY A 302 20.56 1.58 -1.63
N MET A 303 21.08 0.41 -2.01
CA MET A 303 20.40 -0.87 -1.78
C MET A 303 20.61 -1.40 -0.36
N ILE A 304 21.74 -1.08 0.27
CA ILE A 304 22.04 -1.47 1.67
C ILE A 304 20.89 -1.06 2.62
N PRO A 305 20.46 0.22 2.70
CA PRO A 305 19.41 0.60 3.64
C PRO A 305 18.05 -0.04 3.35
N LYS A 306 17.76 -0.41 2.09
CA LYS A 306 16.51 -1.10 1.71
C LYS A 306 16.50 -2.52 2.26
N VAL A 307 17.60 -3.22 2.03
CA VAL A 307 17.80 -4.60 2.45
C VAL A 307 17.88 -4.69 3.97
N GLU A 308 18.57 -3.77 4.63
CA GLU A 308 18.60 -3.67 6.10
C GLU A 308 17.19 -3.44 6.67
N CYS A 309 16.37 -2.60 6.04
CA CYS A 309 14.98 -2.42 6.41
C CYS A 309 14.19 -3.74 6.31
N CYS A 310 14.33 -4.47 5.20
CA CYS A 310 13.70 -5.78 5.02
C CYS A 310 14.13 -6.77 6.12
N VAL A 311 15.43 -6.90 6.37
CA VAL A 311 15.99 -7.78 7.42
C VAL A 311 15.43 -7.41 8.78
N ARG A 312 15.42 -6.12 9.13
CA ARG A 312 14.91 -5.62 10.42
C ARG A 312 13.42 -5.88 10.58
N SER A 313 12.64 -5.74 9.52
CA SER A 313 11.19 -5.96 9.56
C SER A 313 10.85 -7.45 9.73
N LEU A 314 11.56 -8.32 9.00
CA LEU A 314 11.41 -9.77 9.13
C LEU A 314 11.78 -10.27 10.52
N ALA A 315 12.89 -9.77 11.09
CA ALA A 315 13.32 -10.12 12.44
C ALA A 315 12.30 -9.70 13.52
N GLN A 316 11.38 -8.79 13.21
CA GLN A 316 10.29 -8.35 14.09
C GLN A 316 8.95 -9.03 13.80
N GLY A 317 8.92 -10.03 12.90
CA GLY A 317 7.73 -10.86 12.66
C GLY A 317 6.94 -10.55 11.39
N VAL A 318 7.43 -9.69 10.50
CA VAL A 318 6.90 -9.64 9.12
C VAL A 318 7.18 -10.98 8.44
N HIS A 319 6.20 -11.54 7.72
CA HIS A 319 6.34 -12.87 7.14
C HIS A 319 7.25 -12.88 5.90
N ALA A 320 7.07 -11.93 4.98
CA ALA A 320 7.94 -11.77 3.80
C ALA A 320 8.22 -10.29 3.49
N ALA A 321 9.41 -10.01 2.96
CA ALA A 321 9.79 -8.69 2.47
C ALA A 321 10.21 -8.78 1.00
N HIS A 322 9.78 -7.80 0.21
CA HIS A 322 9.90 -7.76 -1.25
C HIS A 322 10.51 -6.44 -1.70
N ILE A 323 11.46 -6.45 -2.63
CA ILE A 323 12.01 -5.23 -3.26
C ILE A 323 11.74 -5.34 -4.75
N ILE A 324 10.74 -4.63 -5.26
CA ILE A 324 10.23 -4.82 -6.64
C ILE A 324 10.44 -3.60 -7.53
N ASP A 325 10.52 -3.83 -8.84
CA ASP A 325 10.55 -2.77 -9.84
C ASP A 325 9.21 -2.00 -9.91
N GLY A 326 9.23 -0.75 -9.47
CA GLY A 326 8.08 0.15 -9.57
C GLY A 326 7.86 0.71 -10.98
N ARG A 327 8.75 0.42 -11.93
CA ARG A 327 8.65 0.83 -13.33
C ARG A 327 7.83 -0.15 -14.17
N GLU A 328 7.67 -1.38 -13.70
CA GLU A 328 6.84 -2.37 -14.36
C GLU A 328 5.35 -2.11 -14.06
N PRO A 329 4.51 -1.98 -15.10
CA PRO A 329 3.07 -1.83 -14.90
C PRO A 329 2.49 -3.03 -14.15
N HIS A 330 1.67 -2.76 -13.13
CA HIS A 330 1.04 -3.77 -12.30
C HIS A 330 2.00 -4.64 -11.47
N SER A 331 3.23 -4.15 -11.19
CA SER A 331 4.21 -4.91 -10.40
C SER A 331 3.70 -5.34 -9.02
N LEU A 332 2.80 -4.57 -8.40
CA LEU A 332 2.20 -4.97 -7.13
C LEU A 332 1.31 -6.21 -7.27
N LEU A 333 0.51 -6.29 -8.34
CA LEU A 333 -0.34 -7.46 -8.60
C LEU A 333 0.47 -8.65 -9.08
N LEU A 334 1.48 -8.42 -9.93
CA LEU A 334 2.41 -9.46 -10.36
C LEU A 334 3.07 -10.12 -9.15
N GLU A 335 3.50 -9.34 -8.16
CA GLU A 335 4.14 -9.87 -6.95
C GLU A 335 3.20 -10.66 -6.02
N ILE A 336 1.92 -10.31 -5.97
CA ILE A 336 0.98 -10.90 -5.01
C ILE A 336 0.15 -12.03 -5.63
N LEU A 337 -0.23 -11.90 -6.90
CA LEU A 337 -1.21 -12.76 -7.57
C LEU A 337 -0.58 -13.67 -8.64
N THR A 338 0.74 -13.80 -8.66
CA THR A 338 1.44 -14.77 -9.53
C THR A 338 2.55 -15.49 -8.74
N ASP A 339 2.93 -16.67 -9.20
CA ASP A 339 4.06 -17.42 -8.63
C ASP A 339 5.42 -16.88 -9.07
N GLU A 340 5.49 -16.22 -10.23
CA GLU A 340 6.73 -15.69 -10.78
C GLU A 340 7.21 -14.46 -10.00
N GLY A 341 6.27 -13.57 -9.65
CA GLY A 341 6.56 -12.23 -9.12
C GLY A 341 6.79 -11.20 -10.23
N ALA A 342 6.94 -9.93 -9.86
CA ALA A 342 7.11 -8.78 -10.77
C ALA A 342 8.48 -8.61 -11.46
N GLY A 343 9.16 -9.68 -11.90
CA GLY A 343 10.61 -9.65 -12.18
C GLY A 343 11.09 -10.45 -13.39
N ASN A 344 10.22 -10.74 -14.36
CA ASN A 344 10.58 -11.56 -15.52
C ASN A 344 10.65 -10.73 -16.82
N PRO A 345 11.70 -10.90 -17.66
CA PRO A 345 11.57 -10.69 -19.09
C PRO A 345 10.72 -11.81 -19.67
N VAL A 346 9.56 -11.47 -20.24
CA VAL A 346 8.64 -12.38 -20.92
C VAL A 346 9.41 -13.25 -21.94
N THR A 347 9.61 -14.53 -21.64
CA THR A 347 10.15 -15.53 -22.57
C THR A 347 9.35 -16.84 -22.46
N GLU A 348 9.22 -17.56 -23.59
CA GLU A 348 8.24 -18.63 -23.89
C GLU A 348 8.22 -19.89 -22.99
N TYR A 349 8.98 -19.95 -21.90
CA TYR A 349 9.07 -21.15 -21.05
C TYR A 349 8.98 -20.82 -19.55
N CYS A 350 7.81 -21.12 -18.95
CA CYS A 350 7.58 -21.09 -17.50
C CYS A 350 8.22 -22.30 -16.80
N ILE A 351 8.95 -22.05 -15.71
CA ILE A 351 9.33 -23.08 -14.73
C ILE A 351 8.50 -22.80 -13.45
N PRO A 352 7.57 -23.69 -13.06
CA PRO A 352 6.73 -23.48 -11.87
C PRO A 352 7.55 -23.45 -10.58
N ARG A 353 7.22 -22.57 -9.63
CA ARG A 353 7.68 -22.71 -8.23
C ARG A 353 7.06 -23.97 -7.62
N ARG A 354 7.84 -24.71 -6.81
CA ARG A 354 7.31 -25.78 -5.95
C ARG A 354 6.25 -25.17 -5.03
N THR A 355 5.01 -25.52 -5.31
CA THR A 355 3.82 -25.20 -4.55
C THR A 355 3.98 -25.77 -3.14
N TYR A 356 4.02 -24.93 -2.11
CA TYR A 356 3.62 -25.36 -0.77
C TYR A 356 2.11 -25.49 -0.77
N LEU A 357 1.63 -26.60 -1.34
CA LEU A 357 0.29 -27.12 -1.05
C LEU A 357 0.29 -27.67 0.38
N TRP A 358 -0.88 -27.59 1.01
CA TRP A 358 -1.32 -28.24 2.25
C TRP A 358 -1.34 -27.39 3.52
N THR A 359 -2.55 -26.91 3.85
CA THR A 359 -3.22 -27.24 5.12
C THR A 359 -4.72 -26.99 5.00
N GLN A 360 -5.47 -27.99 4.52
CA GLN A 360 -6.82 -28.32 4.98
C GLN A 360 -7.24 -29.70 4.43
N ALA A 361 -6.66 -30.75 5.02
CA ALA A 361 -7.20 -32.10 4.95
C ALA A 361 -6.81 -32.85 6.23
N ILE A 362 -7.52 -32.56 7.33
CA ILE A 362 -7.54 -33.44 8.50
C ILE A 362 -9.00 -33.81 8.73
N SER A 363 -9.40 -34.94 8.14
CA SER A 363 -10.10 -36.06 8.80
C SER A 363 -10.73 -36.99 7.74
N ALA A 364 -9.92 -37.84 7.12
CA ALA A 364 -10.44 -39.08 6.52
C ALA A 364 -9.29 -40.10 6.46
N ASP A 365 -9.47 -41.23 7.14
CA ASP A 365 -8.59 -42.39 7.10
C ASP A 365 -8.28 -42.81 5.66
N LEU A 366 -7.00 -42.70 5.26
CA LEU A 366 -6.49 -43.24 3.98
C LEU A 366 -5.65 -44.51 4.19
N THR A 367 -6.10 -45.38 5.10
CA THR A 367 -5.45 -46.66 5.40
C THR A 367 -5.54 -47.72 4.27
N PRO A 368 -6.32 -47.62 3.16
CA PRO A 368 -6.29 -48.66 2.13
C PRO A 368 -5.49 -48.33 0.85
N LEU A 369 -4.66 -47.28 0.79
CA LEU A 369 -3.87 -46.95 -0.43
C LEU A 369 -2.36 -47.25 -0.34
N ALA A 370 -1.91 -47.94 0.71
CA ALA A 370 -0.50 -48.27 0.94
C ALA A 370 0.14 -49.28 -0.04
N GLY A 371 -0.52 -49.63 -1.15
CA GLY A 371 -0.07 -50.67 -2.08
C GLY A 371 0.34 -50.20 -3.48
N ARG A 372 0.35 -48.90 -3.79
CA ARG A 372 0.68 -48.41 -5.15
C ARG A 372 1.37 -47.04 -5.17
N PHE A 373 2.53 -46.91 -4.54
CA PHE A 373 3.47 -45.82 -4.84
C PHE A 373 4.90 -46.31 -4.56
N GLU A 374 5.44 -47.14 -5.47
CA GLU A 374 6.88 -47.45 -5.49
C GLU A 374 7.67 -46.59 -6.50
N ASP A 375 7.02 -45.66 -7.20
CA ASP A 375 7.70 -44.70 -8.04
C ASP A 375 7.35 -43.28 -7.59
N ILE A 376 8.38 -42.43 -7.54
CA ILE A 376 8.46 -41.05 -7.04
C ILE A 376 8.90 -41.00 -5.56
N GLY A 377 10.17 -40.59 -5.36
CA GLY A 377 10.82 -40.35 -4.08
C GLY A 377 10.16 -39.25 -3.24
N LEU A 378 8.98 -39.55 -2.69
CA LEU A 378 8.15 -38.68 -1.85
C LEU A 378 8.32 -38.96 -0.35
N LEU A 379 9.02 -40.03 0.04
CA LEU A 379 9.14 -40.44 1.45
C LEU A 379 10.14 -39.59 2.27
N GLU A 380 11.14 -38.96 1.66
CA GLU A 380 12.07 -38.07 2.39
C GLU A 380 11.53 -36.64 2.60
N THR A 381 10.50 -36.23 1.85
CA THR A 381 10.01 -34.84 1.89
C THR A 381 9.00 -34.60 3.03
N VAL A 382 8.35 -35.65 3.52
CA VAL A 382 7.34 -35.54 4.59
C VAL A 382 7.98 -35.26 5.96
N TYR A 383 9.24 -35.65 6.17
CA TYR A 383 9.89 -35.53 7.49
C TYR A 383 10.47 -34.13 7.76
N LEU A 384 10.82 -33.35 6.73
CA LEU A 384 11.50 -32.05 6.91
C LEU A 384 10.54 -30.85 7.04
N ALA A 385 9.24 -31.01 6.73
CA ALA A 385 8.26 -29.93 6.78
C ALA A 385 7.65 -29.70 8.18
N GLN A 386 7.92 -30.60 9.15
CA GLN A 386 7.40 -30.49 10.52
C GLN A 386 8.32 -29.72 11.48
N GLU A 387 9.54 -29.32 11.09
CA GLU A 387 10.54 -28.83 12.06
C GLU A 387 11.01 -27.37 11.93
N ARG A 388 10.53 -26.53 10.99
CA ARG A 388 11.15 -25.19 10.78
C ARG A 388 10.18 -24.05 10.48
N PRO A 389 9.38 -23.57 11.45
CA PRO A 389 8.60 -22.33 11.34
C PRO A 389 9.47 -21.04 11.28
N ASP A 390 10.80 -21.15 11.27
CA ASP A 390 11.73 -20.03 11.53
C ASP A 390 12.45 -19.48 10.28
N ILE A 391 12.07 -19.93 9.07
CA ILE A 391 12.74 -19.47 7.83
C ILE A 391 12.08 -18.17 7.36
N HIS A 392 12.64 -17.03 7.79
CA HIS A 392 12.31 -15.72 7.24
C HIS A 392 12.96 -15.56 5.84
N ILE A 393 12.12 -15.49 4.80
CA ILE A 393 12.55 -15.32 3.41
C ILE A 393 12.45 -13.84 3.03
N ILE A 394 13.56 -13.27 2.54
CA ILE A 394 13.53 -12.03 1.77
C ILE A 394 13.34 -12.44 0.32
N SER A 395 12.21 -12.09 -0.28
CA SER A 395 12.14 -12.09 -1.73
C SER A 395 12.92 -10.86 -2.19
N LEU A 396 14.11 -11.10 -2.70
CA LEU A 396 14.93 -10.06 -3.32
C LEU A 396 14.56 -9.81 -4.79
N CYS A 397 13.60 -10.60 -5.29
CA CYS A 397 12.83 -10.27 -6.47
C CYS A 397 11.94 -9.06 -6.18
N CYS A 398 11.84 -8.13 -7.11
CA CYS A 398 12.00 -8.28 -8.54
C CYS A 398 12.88 -7.25 -9.17
#